data_AF-A0A966KIW6-F1
#
_entry.id   AF-A0A966KIW6-F1
#
_cell.length_a   1.000
_cell.length_b   1.000
_cell.length_c   1.000
_cell.angle_alpha   90.00
_cell.angle_beta   90.00
_cell.angle_gamma   90.00
#
_symmetry.space_group_name_H-M   'P 1'
#
loop_
_entity.id
_entity.type
_entity.pdbx_description
1 polymer ?
#
loop_
_entity_poly.entity_id
_entity_poly.type
_entity_poly.pdbx_seq_one_letter_code
_entity_poly.pdbx_strand_id
1 'polypeptide(L)'
;LPGMMASKTRIPIIGVPIQTQALSGVDSLYSIVQMPRGFPVATMAIGSTGASNAALMALEILALNDESLAKNLEIWRTQLSSSIPDEPQN
;
A
#
# COMPACT_ATOMS: atom_id res chain seq x y z
N LEU A 1 -8.58 -6.02 -12.06
CA LEU A 1 -8.67 -6.28 -10.60
C LEU A 1 -7.38 -6.96 -10.12
N PRO A 2 -6.86 -6.64 -8.92
CA PRO A 2 -5.56 -7.12 -8.44
C PRO A 2 -5.37 -8.64 -8.48
N GLY A 3 -6.38 -9.42 -8.06
CA GLY A 3 -6.28 -10.89 -8.04
C GLY A 3 -6.06 -11.53 -9.42
N MET A 4 -6.71 -11.02 -10.46
CA MET A 4 -6.51 -11.51 -11.83
C MET A 4 -5.10 -11.21 -12.33
N MET A 5 -4.57 -10.02 -12.02
CA MET A 5 -3.19 -9.67 -12.39
C MET A 5 -2.18 -10.60 -11.70
N ALA A 6 -2.36 -10.86 -10.40
CA ALA A 6 -1.50 -11.77 -9.64
C ALA A 6 -1.47 -13.20 -10.22
N SER A 7 -2.56 -13.65 -10.86
CA SER A 7 -2.59 -14.97 -11.53
C SER A 7 -1.81 -15.05 -12.84
N LYS A 8 -1.38 -13.91 -13.40
CA LYS A 8 -0.78 -13.81 -14.74
C LYS A 8 0.66 -13.33 -14.74
N THR A 9 1.20 -12.96 -13.59
CA THR A 9 2.58 -12.47 -13.48
C THR A 9 3.27 -13.00 -12.24
N ARG A 10 4.61 -13.01 -12.28
CA ARG A 10 5.48 -13.29 -11.13
C ARG A 10 5.88 -12.02 -10.39
N ILE A 11 5.59 -10.86 -10.96
CA ILE A 11 5.88 -9.55 -10.37
C ILE A 11 4.93 -9.33 -9.18
N PRO A 12 5.42 -8.80 -8.04
CA PRO A 12 4.57 -8.48 -6.89
C PRO A 12 3.40 -7.56 -7.27
N ILE A 13 2.20 -7.89 -6.79
CA ILE A 13 0.99 -7.07 -6.99
C ILE A 13 0.58 -6.46 -5.66
N ILE A 14 0.40 -5.13 -5.67
CA ILE A 14 -0.13 -4.36 -4.55
C ILE A 14 -1.56 -3.95 -4.90
N GLY A 15 -2.53 -4.32 -4.05
CA GLY A 15 -3.94 -4.06 -4.26
C GLY A 15 -4.47 -2.96 -3.34
N VAL A 16 -5.20 -1.99 -3.90
CA VAL A 16 -5.86 -0.94 -3.14
C VAL A 16 -7.38 -1.10 -3.27
N PRO A 17 -8.08 -1.43 -2.18
CA PRO A 17 -9.54 -1.45 -2.18
C PRO A 17 -10.12 -0.06 -2.41
N ILE A 18 -11.01 0.06 -3.40
CA ILE A 18 -11.71 1.33 -3.67
C ILE A 18 -12.93 1.41 -2.74
N GLN A 19 -13.15 2.59 -2.15
CA GLN A 19 -14.34 2.84 -1.34
C GLN A 19 -15.60 2.75 -2.21
N THR A 20 -16.55 1.91 -1.79
CA THR A 20 -17.86 1.75 -2.43
C THR A 20 -18.92 2.50 -1.65
N GLN A 21 -20.04 2.85 -2.30
CA GLN A 21 -21.12 3.62 -1.67
C GLN A 21 -21.91 2.80 -0.64
N ALA A 22 -22.18 1.53 -0.95
CA ALA A 22 -23.08 0.70 -0.14
C ALA A 22 -22.41 0.13 1.12
N LEU A 23 -21.13 -0.27 1.02
CA LEU A 23 -20.42 -0.98 2.08
C LEU A 23 -19.09 -0.31 2.46
N SER A 24 -18.91 0.96 2.12
CA SER A 24 -17.70 1.74 2.43
C SER A 24 -16.39 1.04 2.03
N GLY A 25 -16.43 0.20 0.98
CA GLY A 25 -15.27 -0.55 0.47
C GLY A 25 -14.96 -1.87 1.20
N VAL A 26 -15.80 -2.34 2.13
CA VAL A 26 -15.62 -3.66 2.76
C VAL A 26 -15.74 -4.80 1.75
N ASP A 27 -16.66 -4.66 0.79
CA ASP A 27 -16.78 -5.53 -0.38
C ASP A 27 -15.51 -5.52 -1.24
N SER A 28 -14.99 -4.34 -1.56
CA SER A 28 -13.72 -4.19 -2.28
C SER A 28 -12.57 -4.85 -1.52
N LEU A 29 -12.49 -4.64 -0.20
CA LEU A 29 -11.44 -5.20 0.64
C LEU A 29 -11.46 -6.73 0.58
N TYR A 30 -12.62 -7.35 0.84
CA TYR A 30 -12.74 -8.80 0.82
C TYR A 30 -12.54 -9.40 -0.57
N SER A 31 -12.90 -8.69 -1.65
CA SER A 31 -12.64 -9.14 -3.02
C SER A 31 -11.15 -9.17 -3.39
N ILE A 32 -10.29 -8.47 -2.64
CA ILE A 32 -8.86 -8.36 -2.91
C ILE A 32 -8.03 -9.16 -1.90
N VAL A 33 -8.34 -9.08 -0.60
CA VAL A 33 -7.49 -9.66 0.47
C VAL A 33 -7.63 -11.17 0.60
N GLN A 34 -8.80 -11.74 0.24
CA GLN A 34 -9.10 -13.16 0.43
C GLN A 34 -8.58 -14.04 -0.72
N MET A 35 -7.31 -13.84 -1.11
CA MET A 35 -6.70 -14.63 -2.17
C MET A 35 -6.42 -16.08 -1.69
N PRO A 36 -6.71 -17.10 -2.51
CA PRO A 36 -6.34 -18.48 -2.20
C PRO A 36 -4.82 -18.67 -2.26
N ARG A 37 -4.34 -19.77 -1.65
CA ARG A 37 -2.92 -20.15 -1.68
C ARG A 37 -2.39 -20.20 -3.12
N GLY A 38 -1.27 -19.52 -3.36
CA GLY A 38 -0.51 -19.56 -4.62
C GLY A 38 -0.48 -18.25 -5.40
N PHE A 39 -1.47 -17.36 -5.21
CA PHE A 39 -1.55 -16.08 -5.95
C PHE A 39 -1.70 -14.90 -4.97
N PRO A 40 -0.62 -14.52 -4.25
CA PRO A 40 -0.70 -13.49 -3.22
C PRO A 40 -0.92 -12.08 -3.82
N VAL A 41 -1.61 -11.23 -3.05
CA VAL A 41 -1.76 -9.79 -3.31
C VAL A 41 -1.45 -9.05 -2.00
N ALA A 42 -0.57 -8.04 -2.04
CA ALA A 42 -0.31 -7.17 -0.91
C ALA A 42 -1.42 -6.11 -0.81
N THR A 43 -2.41 -6.32 0.05
CA THR A 43 -3.61 -5.47 0.13
C THR A 43 -3.43 -4.33 1.12
N MET A 44 -3.69 -3.10 0.68
CA MET A 44 -3.60 -1.88 1.49
C MET A 44 -4.95 -1.48 2.10
N ALA A 45 -4.96 -0.41 2.89
CA ALA A 45 -6.18 0.20 3.41
C ALA A 45 -7.16 0.61 2.30
N ILE A 46 -8.43 0.81 2.64
CA ILE A 46 -9.44 1.27 1.69
C ILE A 46 -9.19 2.75 1.33
N GLY A 47 -9.28 3.08 0.04
CA GLY A 47 -9.28 4.47 -0.44
C GLY A 47 -7.91 5.13 -0.55
N SER A 48 -7.86 6.46 -0.41
CA SER A 48 -6.69 7.29 -0.69
C SER A 48 -5.49 6.97 0.20
N THR A 49 -5.70 6.71 1.49
CA THR A 49 -4.64 6.29 2.41
C THR A 49 -3.97 5.00 1.93
N GLY A 50 -4.76 4.04 1.44
CA GLY A 50 -4.24 2.82 0.85
C GLY A 50 -3.47 3.03 -0.44
N ALA A 51 -3.90 3.98 -1.28
CA ALA A 51 -3.18 4.35 -2.49
C ALA A 51 -1.80 4.94 -2.19
N SER A 52 -1.71 5.84 -1.20
CA SER A 52 -0.43 6.39 -0.74
C SER A 52 0.48 5.29 -0.20
N ASN A 53 -0.06 4.40 0.64
CA ASN A 53 0.72 3.28 1.19
C ASN A 53 1.12 2.25 0.14
N ALA A 54 0.32 2.05 -0.92
CA ALA A 54 0.71 1.18 -2.03
C ALA A 54 1.94 1.71 -2.77
N ALA A 55 2.01 3.03 -2.98
CA ALA A 55 3.19 3.67 -3.56
C ALA A 55 4.41 3.55 -2.65
N LEU A 56 4.25 3.77 -1.34
CA LEU A 56 5.32 3.60 -0.35
C LEU A 56 5.80 2.14 -0.27
N MET A 57 4.90 1.16 -0.27
CA MET A 57 5.26 -0.27 -0.31
C MET A 57 6.03 -0.62 -1.59
N ALA A 58 5.64 -0.06 -2.74
CA ALA A 58 6.39 -0.24 -3.98
C ALA A 58 7.80 0.36 -3.87
N LEU A 59 7.93 1.56 -3.29
CA LEU A 59 9.23 2.19 -3.03
C LEU A 59 10.09 1.38 -2.07
N GLU A 60 9.52 0.81 -1.00
CA GLU A 60 10.21 -0.09 -0.06
C GLU A 60 10.77 -1.32 -0.78
N ILE A 61 9.99 -1.93 -1.68
CA ILE A 61 10.45 -3.07 -2.49
C ILE A 61 11.61 -2.67 -3.41
N LEU A 62 11.51 -1.52 -4.09
CA LEU A 62 12.55 -1.04 -5.00
C LEU A 62 13.83 -0.65 -4.25
N ALA A 63 13.70 -0.02 -3.08
CA ALA A 63 14.80 0.40 -2.22
C ALA A 63 15.70 -0.75 -1.76
N LEU A 64 15.21 -2.00 -1.75
CA LEU A 64 16.05 -3.17 -1.46
C LEU A 64 17.24 -3.33 -2.41
N ASN A 65 17.16 -2.76 -3.63
CA ASN A 65 18.21 -2.84 -4.64
C ASN A 65 18.62 -1.47 -5.20
N ASP A 66 18.14 -0.38 -4.61
CA ASP A 66 18.44 0.99 -5.02
C ASP A 66 18.74 1.85 -3.79
N GLU A 67 20.04 2.08 -3.54
CA GLU A 67 20.52 2.85 -2.39
C GLU A 67 20.03 4.30 -2.39
N SER A 68 19.82 4.89 -3.58
CA SER A 68 19.29 6.26 -3.69
C SER A 68 17.84 6.31 -3.22
N LEU A 69 17.01 5.36 -3.65
CA LEU A 69 15.64 5.24 -3.18
C LEU A 69 15.58 4.93 -1.68
N ALA A 70 16.44 4.04 -1.18
CA ALA A 70 16.52 3.73 0.25
C ALA A 70 16.83 4.98 1.09
N LYS A 71 17.82 5.78 0.67
CA LYS A 71 18.18 7.02 1.35
C LYS A 71 17.05 8.05 1.30
N ASN A 72 16.40 8.22 0.16
CA ASN A 72 15.28 9.15 0.02
C ASN A 72 14.08 8.75 0.89
N LEU A 73 13.79 7.45 0.98
CA LEU A 73 12.75 6.92 1.84
C LEU A 73 13.05 7.19 3.32
N GLU A 74 14.28 6.98 3.76
CA GLU A 74 14.71 7.25 5.15
C GLU A 74 14.59 8.74 5.51
N ILE A 75 15.04 9.62 4.60
CA ILE A 75 14.89 11.08 4.77
C ILE A 75 13.42 11.44 4.90
N TRP A 76 12.56 10.91 4.02
CA TRP A 76 11.13 11.19 4.05
C TRP A 76 10.48 10.70 5.37
N ARG A 77 10.83 9.50 5.86
CA ARG A 77 10.31 8.97 7.14
C ARG A 77 10.78 9.81 8.33
N THR A 78 12.03 10.24 8.33
CA THR A 78 12.60 11.11 9.37
C THR A 78 11.88 12.46 9.40
N GLN A 79 11.65 13.06 8.23
CA GLN A 79 10.91 14.32 8.09
C GLN A 79 9.46 14.18 8.55
N LEU A 80 8.78 13.09 8.15
CA LEU A 80 7.41 12.82 8.59
C LEU A 80 7.33 12.71 10.11
N SER A 81 8.22 11.92 10.72
CA SER A 81 8.25 11.74 12.17
C SER A 81 8.51 13.06 12.89
N SER A 82 9.41 13.89 12.35
CA SER A 82 9.73 15.22 12.90
C SER A 82 8.61 16.24 12.72
N SER A 83 7.64 15.99 11.81
CA SER A 83 6.52 16.89 11.55
C SER A 83 5.35 16.71 12.51
N ILE A 84 5.36 15.66 13.33
CA ILE A 84 4.30 15.36 14.30
C ILE A 84 4.53 16.25 15.54
N PRO A 85 3.57 17.12 15.91
CA PRO A 85 3.70 17.93 17.12
C PRO A 85 3.55 17.08 18.39
N ASP A 86 4.27 17.46 19.45
CA ASP A 86 4.23 16.76 20.75
C ASP A 86 2.86 16.85 21.44
N GLU A 87 2.13 17.93 21.17
CA GLU A 87 0.81 18.20 21.75
C GLU A 87 -0.19 18.58 20.66
N PRO A 88 -1.48 18.20 20.81
CA PRO A 88 -2.51 18.59 19.87
C PRO A 88 -2.68 20.11 19.86
N GLN A 89 -2.67 20.69 18.67
CA GLN A 89 -3.04 22.09 18.48
C GLN A 89 -4.56 22.18 18.33
N ASN A 90 -5.18 23.04 19.13
CA ASN A 90 -6.62 23.31 19.10
C ASN A 90 -7.04 24.10 17.86
#